data_AF-A0A925D386-F1
#
_entry.id   AF-A0A925D386-F1
#
_cell.length_a   1.000
_cell.length_b   1.000
_cell.length_c   1.000
_cell.angle_alpha   90.00
_cell.angle_beta   90.00
_cell.angle_gamma   90.00
#
_symmetry.space_group_name_H-M   'P 1'
#
loop_
_entity.id
_entity.type
_entity.pdbx_description
1 polymer ?
#
loop_
_entity_poly.entity_id
_entity_poly.type
_entity_poly.pdbx_seq_one_letter_code
_entity_poly.pdbx_strand_id
1 'polypeptide(L)'
;MLSRDTILTAFTHLSDELGKRGVLGELNVVDGTAMVLAFNARTSTKDVDAIFEPSTGVRNAAAIVAAALELPGDWLNDAVKGFLSPVGDFAPLSSIDSPNLRVQDSP
;
A
#
# COMPACT_ATOMS: atom_id res chain seq x y z
N MET A 1 9.56 -10.72 6.03
CA MET A 1 8.31 -11.00 5.29
C MET A 1 7.19 -10.29 6.04
N LEU A 2 6.28 -9.66 5.30
CA LEU A 2 5.15 -8.90 5.81
C LEU A 2 3.93 -9.82 5.88
N SER A 3 3.36 -10.00 7.07
CA SER A 3 2.08 -10.69 7.26
C SER A 3 0.91 -9.75 6.95
N ARG A 4 -0.30 -10.29 6.80
CA ARG A 4 -1.52 -9.50 6.63
C ARG A 4 -1.67 -8.43 7.74
N ASP A 5 -1.48 -8.81 8.99
CA ASP A 5 -1.64 -7.90 10.13
C ASP A 5 -0.57 -6.80 10.12
N THR A 6 0.67 -7.14 9.72
CA THR A 6 1.73 -6.16 9.55
C THR A 6 1.40 -5.17 8.44
N ILE A 7 0.86 -5.62 7.31
CA ILE A 7 0.48 -4.76 6.19
C ILE A 7 -0.67 -3.82 6.59
N LEU A 8 -1.70 -4.34 7.27
CA LEU A 8 -2.81 -3.53 7.75
C LEU A 8 -2.33 -2.47 8.75
N THR A 9 -1.47 -2.85 9.70
CA THR A 9 -0.85 -1.92 10.65
C THR A 9 -0.05 -0.85 9.91
N ALA A 10 0.77 -1.25 8.94
CA ALA A 10 1.56 -0.31 8.15
C ALA A 10 0.68 0.67 7.36
N PHE A 11 -0.44 0.23 6.80
CA PHE A 11 -1.40 1.12 6.10
C PHE A 11 -2.09 2.10 7.05
N THR A 12 -2.47 1.67 8.26
CA THR A 12 -3.01 2.59 9.27
C THR A 12 -2.00 3.66 9.64
N HIS A 13 -0.76 3.26 9.94
CA HIS A 13 0.32 4.21 10.25
C HIS A 13 0.64 5.13 9.06
N LEU A 14 0.55 4.64 7.83
CA LEU A 14 0.73 5.43 6.62
C LEU A 14 -0.37 6.49 6.47
N SER A 15 -1.63 6.13 6.72
CA SER A 15 -2.75 7.08 6.75
C SER A 15 -2.54 8.18 7.80
N ASP A 16 -2.06 7.82 8.99
CA ASP A 16 -1.80 8.80 10.05
C ASP A 16 -0.68 9.78 9.67
N GLU A 17 0.41 9.28 9.09
CA GLU A 17 1.53 10.11 8.61
C GLU A 17 1.13 11.04 7.45
N LEU A 18 0.26 10.57 6.56
CA LEU A 18 -0.31 11.40 5.50
C LEU A 18 -1.25 12.47 6.06
N GLY A 19 -2.07 12.11 7.05
CA GLY A 19 -2.97 13.04 7.75
C GLY A 19 -2.24 14.19 8.45
N LYS A 20 -1.10 13.90 9.10
CA LYS A 20 -0.23 14.94 9.71
C LYS A 20 0.26 15.98 8.71
N ARG A 21 0.29 15.63 7.41
CA ARG A 21 0.78 16.46 6.32
C ARG A 21 -0.34 17.08 5.49
N GLY A 22 -1.60 16.79 5.81
CA GLY A 22 -2.75 17.19 5.00
C GLY A 22 -2.75 16.59 3.59
N VAL A 23 -2.12 15.41 3.42
CA VAL A 23 -2.04 14.72 2.13
C VAL A 23 -3.06 13.59 2.12
N LEU A 24 -3.85 13.49 1.06
CA LEU A 24 -4.64 12.29 0.77
C LEU A 24 -3.79 11.38 -0.12
N GLY A 25 -3.48 10.19 0.37
CA GLY A 25 -2.78 9.16 -0.39
C GLY A 25 -3.75 8.21 -1.07
N GLU A 26 -3.42 7.80 -2.30
CA GLU A 26 -4.09 6.74 -3.04
C GLU A 26 -3.08 5.63 -3.31
N LEU A 27 -3.45 4.39 -3.03
CA LEU A 27 -2.68 3.17 -3.27
C LEU A 27 -3.51 2.24 -4.14
N ASN A 28 -3.00 1.91 -5.32
CA ASN A 28 -3.51 0.84 -6.16
C ASN A 28 -2.55 -0.34 -6.02
N VAL A 29 -2.94 -1.30 -5.19
CA VAL A 29 -2.15 -2.51 -4.91
C VAL A 29 -2.24 -3.45 -6.10
N VAL A 30 -1.11 -4.05 -6.48
CA VAL A 30 -0.98 -4.92 -7.64
C VAL A 30 -0.35 -6.26 -7.22
N ASP A 31 -0.64 -7.32 -7.96
CA ASP A 31 0.01 -8.64 -7.86
C ASP A 31 -0.13 -9.35 -6.48
N GLY A 32 0.94 -9.97 -5.98
CA GLY A 32 0.93 -10.91 -4.86
C GLY A 32 0.40 -10.33 -3.55
N THR A 33 0.40 -9.01 -3.40
CA THR A 33 -0.19 -8.33 -2.25
C THR A 33 -1.72 -8.37 -2.28
N ALA A 34 -2.33 -8.27 -3.47
CA ALA A 34 -3.78 -8.47 -3.64
C ALA A 34 -4.18 -9.92 -3.28
N MET A 35 -3.35 -10.92 -3.60
CA MET A 35 -3.59 -12.31 -3.18
C MET A 35 -3.52 -12.52 -1.66
N VAL A 36 -2.66 -11.77 -0.94
CA VAL A 36 -2.55 -11.82 0.53
C VAL A 36 -3.71 -11.06 1.20
N LEU A 37 -4.06 -9.88 0.68
CA LEU A 37 -5.06 -9.00 1.27
C LEU A 37 -6.50 -9.42 0.90
N ALA A 38 -6.78 -9.69 -0.37
CA ALA A 38 -8.13 -10.00 -0.87
C ALA A 38 -8.46 -11.49 -0.80
N PHE A 39 -7.51 -12.38 -1.14
CA PHE A 39 -7.82 -13.81 -1.33
C PHE A 39 -7.33 -14.74 -0.22
N ASN A 40 -6.56 -14.24 0.77
CA ASN A 40 -5.91 -15.06 1.81
C ASN A 40 -5.14 -16.28 1.23
N ALA A 41 -4.68 -16.18 -0.03
CA ALA A 41 -4.10 -17.30 -0.78
C ALA A 41 -2.63 -17.54 -0.43
N ARG A 42 -1.98 -16.57 0.23
CA ARG A 42 -0.62 -16.65 0.81
C ARG A 42 -0.61 -15.92 2.15
N THR A 43 0.18 -16.41 3.12
CA THR A 43 0.24 -15.87 4.48
C THR A 43 1.18 -14.67 4.64
N SER A 44 2.09 -14.42 3.69
CA SER A 44 2.99 -13.26 3.71
C SER A 44 3.60 -12.95 2.34
N THR A 45 4.02 -11.69 2.15
CA THR A 45 4.79 -11.22 0.98
C THR A 45 6.11 -10.59 1.45
N LYS A 46 7.07 -10.38 0.56
CA LYS A 46 8.33 -9.70 0.91
C LYS A 46 8.10 -8.19 1.07
N ASP A 47 7.28 -7.64 0.19
CA ASP A 47 7.01 -6.23 -0.05
C ASP A 47 5.57 -6.05 -0.57
N VAL A 48 5.08 -4.81 -0.48
CA VAL A 48 3.81 -4.34 -1.05
C VAL A 48 4.09 -3.61 -2.35
N ASP A 49 3.75 -4.24 -3.48
CA ASP A 49 3.76 -3.59 -4.79
C ASP A 49 2.47 -2.80 -4.99
N ALA A 50 2.59 -1.48 -5.16
CA ALA A 50 1.46 -0.59 -5.40
C ALA A 50 1.85 0.62 -6.26
N ILE A 51 0.96 1.04 -7.15
CA ILE A 51 1.01 2.40 -7.70
C ILE A 51 0.42 3.33 -6.66
N PHE A 52 1.08 4.45 -6.37
CA PHE A 52 0.54 5.40 -5.40
C PHE A 52 0.73 6.85 -5.81
N GLU A 53 -0.21 7.69 -5.38
CA GLU A 53 -0.19 9.14 -5.58
C GLU A 53 -0.63 9.88 -4.31
N PRO A 54 -0.05 11.05 -3.99
CA PRO A 54 1.11 11.65 -4.65
C PRO A 54 2.40 10.89 -4.32
N SER A 55 3.15 10.50 -5.35
CA SER A 55 4.34 9.64 -5.24
C SER A 55 5.35 10.08 -4.17
N THR A 56 5.68 11.37 -4.07
CA THR A 56 6.65 11.89 -3.10
C THR A 56 6.09 11.91 -1.67
N GLY A 57 4.81 12.27 -1.52
CA GLY A 57 4.16 12.33 -0.21
C GLY A 57 4.04 10.94 0.42
N VAL A 58 3.58 9.97 -0.37
CA VAL A 58 3.44 8.57 0.04
C VAL A 58 4.80 7.94 0.35
N ARG A 59 5.83 8.14 -0.49
CA ARG A 59 7.19 7.63 -0.20
C ARG A 59 7.76 8.17 1.11
N ASN A 60 7.62 9.47 1.35
CA ASN A 60 8.14 10.08 2.58
C ASN A 60 7.43 9.56 3.82
N ALA A 61 6.10 9.36 3.74
CA ALA A 61 5.33 8.77 4.83
C ALA A 61 5.71 7.28 5.03
N ALA A 62 5.85 6.51 3.95
CA ALA A 62 6.24 5.11 3.99
C ALA A 62 7.63 4.89 4.61
N ALA A 63 8.59 5.77 4.37
CA ALA A 63 9.91 5.71 5.00
C ALA A 63 9.84 5.90 6.52
N ILE A 64 8.93 6.76 7.01
CA ILE A 64 8.69 6.95 8.45
C ILE A 64 8.03 5.72 9.05
N VAL A 65 7.03 5.16 8.38
CA VAL A 65 6.38 3.91 8.80
C VAL A 65 7.39 2.76 8.85
N ALA A 66 8.30 2.69 7.87
CA ALA A 66 9.35 1.67 7.84
C ALA A 66 10.24 1.75 9.09
N ALA A 67 10.68 2.95 9.45
CA ALA A 67 11.48 3.17 10.65
C ALA A 67 10.68 2.88 11.94
N ALA A 68 9.40 3.24 11.98
CA ALA A 68 8.55 3.07 13.16
C ALA A 68 8.19 1.61 13.45
N LEU A 69 8.02 0.79 12.40
CA LEU A 69 7.59 -0.61 12.49
C LEU A 69 8.73 -1.60 12.19
N GLU A 70 9.97 -1.11 12.10
CA GLU A 70 11.17 -1.90 11.76
C GLU A 70 11.01 -2.72 10.46
N LEU A 71 10.31 -2.13 9.48
CA LEU A 71 10.09 -2.76 8.18
C LEU A 71 11.27 -2.48 7.24
N PRO A 72 11.46 -3.31 6.20
CA PRO A 72 12.38 -3.00 5.11
C PRO A 72 12.08 -1.61 4.51
N GLY A 73 13.11 -0.86 4.11
CA GLY A 73 12.92 0.49 3.54
C GLY A 73 12.15 0.50 2.22
N ASP A 74 12.06 -0.65 1.55
CA ASP A 74 11.33 -0.95 0.32
C ASP A 74 10.04 -1.73 0.57
N TRP A 75 9.50 -1.74 1.81
CA TRP A 75 8.27 -2.45 2.14
C TRP A 75 7.05 -2.02 1.31
N LEU A 76 7.08 -0.79 0.78
CA LEU A 76 6.12 -0.24 -0.18
C LEU A 76 6.88 0.19 -1.44
N ASN A 77 6.58 -0.44 -2.58
CA ASN A 77 7.30 -0.29 -3.83
C ASN A 77 6.36 0.08 -4.99
N ASP A 78 6.79 0.96 -5.89
CA ASP A 78 6.08 1.29 -7.15
C ASP A 78 6.61 0.53 -8.38
N ALA A 79 7.20 -0.66 -8.18
CA ALA A 79 7.82 -1.50 -9.21
C ALA A 79 6.89 -1.87 -10.39
N VAL A 80 5.58 -1.74 -10.20
CA VAL A 80 4.55 -2.05 -11.21
C VAL A 80 4.27 -0.92 -12.20
N LYS A 81 4.86 0.28 -12.01
CA LYS A 81 4.74 1.39 -12.98
C LYS A 81 5.23 1.06 -14.40
N GLY A 82 6.07 0.02 -14.56
CA GLY A 82 6.55 -0.46 -15.86
C GLY A 82 5.71 -1.56 -16.52
N PHE A 83 4.77 -2.17 -15.78
CA PHE A 83 4.04 -3.37 -16.22
C PHE A 83 2.55 -3.17 -16.47
N LEU A 84 1.97 -2.05 -16.01
CA LEU A 84 0.56 -1.75 -16.22
C LEU A 84 0.33 -1.02 -17.54
N SER A 85 -0.42 -1.68 -18.44
CA SER A 85 -1.05 -0.99 -19.57
C SER A 85 -2.06 0.02 -19.02
N PRO A 86 -2.18 1.23 -19.60
CA PRO A 86 -3.26 2.12 -19.21
C PRO A 86 -4.56 1.43 -19.61
N VAL A 87 -5.54 1.38 -18.69
CA VAL A 87 -6.91 0.85 -18.83
C VAL A 87 -7.15 -0.48 -18.10
N GLY A 88 -7.80 -0.37 -16.94
CA GLY A 88 -8.49 -1.43 -16.20
C GLY A 88 -9.36 -0.82 -15.10
N ASP A 89 -10.60 -1.30 -14.94
CA ASP A 89 -11.52 -0.87 -13.88
C ASP A 89 -10.96 -1.30 -12.51
N PHE A 90 -10.52 -0.33 -11.70
CA PHE A 90 -10.02 -0.58 -10.35
C PHE A 90 -11.19 -0.86 -9.38
N ALA A 91 -11.10 -1.90 -8.57
CA ALA A 91 -12.09 -2.14 -7.52
C ALA A 91 -11.55 -1.71 -6.14
N PRO A 92 -12.37 -1.05 -5.30
CA PRO A 92 -11.93 -0.65 -3.97
C PRO A 92 -11.78 -1.88 -3.06
N LEU A 93 -10.62 -2.01 -2.39
CA LEU A 93 -10.40 -3.05 -1.39
C LEU A 93 -11.21 -2.72 -0.14
N SER A 94 -12.37 -3.38 0.00
CA SER A 94 -13.40 -3.07 1.00
C SER A 94 -13.00 -3.31 2.46
N SER A 95 -11.77 -3.75 2.72
CA SER A 95 -11.24 -4.06 4.06
C SER A 95 -10.29 -3.00 4.63
N ILE A 96 -10.02 -1.91 3.92
CA ILE A 96 -9.16 -0.82 4.39
C ILE A 96 -9.96 0.49 4.36
N ASP A 97 -10.53 0.85 5.50
CA ASP A 97 -11.17 2.14 5.70
C ASP A 97 -10.19 3.04 6.46
N SER A 98 -9.72 4.11 5.82
CA SER A 98 -8.71 5.01 6.38
C SER A 98 -8.95 6.45 5.95
N PRO A 99 -8.89 7.43 6.87
CA PRO A 99 -9.36 8.80 6.60
C PRO A 99 -8.51 9.54 5.58
N ASN A 100 -7.20 9.22 5.48
CA ASN A 100 -6.25 9.91 4.60
C ASN A 100 -5.57 8.97 3.61
N LEU A 101 -6.08 7.73 3.47
CA LEU A 101 -5.50 6.71 2.60
C LEU A 101 -6.59 5.88 1.94
N ARG A 102 -6.63 5.88 0.61
CA ARG A 102 -7.51 5.02 -0.19
C ARG A 102 -6.71 3.87 -0.74
N VAL A 103 -7.18 2.64 -0.54
CA VAL A 103 -6.52 1.44 -1.07
C VAL A 103 -7.48 0.70 -2.00
N GLN A 104 -7.04 0.47 -3.23
CA GLN A 104 -7.80 -0.18 -4.31
C GLN A 104 -6.96 -1.31 -4.90
N ASP A 105 -7.60 -2.32 -5.49
CA ASP A 105 -6.91 -3.33 -6.28
C ASP A 105 -7.03 -3.02 -7.78
N SER A 106 -6.00 -3.43 -8.51
CA SER A 106 -6.07 -3.51 -9.97
C SER A 106 -6.53 -4.92 -10.36
N PRO A 107 -7.45 -5.06 -11.33
CA PRO A 107 -7.92 -6.36 -11.82
C PRO A 107 -6.81 -7.16 -12.52
#